data_AF-A0A409W5Y0-F1
#
_entry.id   AF-A0A409W5Y0-F1
#
_cell.length_a   1.000
_cell.length_b   1.000
_cell.length_c   1.000
_cell.angle_alpha   90.00
_cell.angle_beta   90.00
_cell.angle_gamma   90.00
#
_symmetry.space_group_name_H-M   'P 1'
#
loop_
_entity.id
_entity.type
_entity.pdbx_description
1 polymer ?
#
loop_
_entity_poly.entity_id
_entity_poly.type
_entity_poly.pdbx_seq_one_letter_code
_entity_poly.pdbx_strand_id
1 'polypeptide(L)'
;MLLRVTLIVSLIGLSVGNGFTFEKPTFAFDKSSVNPLHPIHKEVEHHDPALKEVRTQLTCMIQVAYWALQSGAKEQHEKSFHQKSLAIIHAVFGMKPNLKEINLRTIDLAKHKLKLASDNIPNTSSDSGTFAITDPTDSKVYIYALYHAATSNDQPITNFQRARVLLHEASHAIKPRTTYDWWTVKEQKVLHVSGAAVMDHHQMLAKKKTTTLTADEEAKIIKTPLINGYWHSGYQILRDNASDRMHENADSWAVFGYACPHSTLPFPRDLNADVADGKSIVWGPPTHS
;
A
#
# COMPACT_ATOMS: atom_id res chain seq x y z
N MET A 1 -35.24 9.44 10.82
CA MET A 1 -34.41 8.66 9.87
C MET A 1 -33.82 9.63 8.84
N LEU A 2 -32.59 10.10 9.06
CA LEU A 2 -31.89 10.92 8.07
C LEU A 2 -31.31 10.00 6.99
N LEU A 3 -31.83 10.10 5.77
CA LEU A 3 -31.20 9.55 4.58
C LEU A 3 -29.84 10.24 4.39
N ARG A 4 -28.75 9.57 4.76
CA ARG A 4 -27.41 9.90 4.25
C ARG A 4 -27.35 9.44 2.80
N VAL A 5 -27.78 10.30 1.89
CA VAL A 5 -27.47 10.16 0.46
C VAL A 5 -25.96 10.38 0.35
N THR A 6 -25.21 9.29 0.34
CA THR A 6 -23.82 9.30 -0.09
C THR A 6 -23.84 9.65 -1.56
N LEU A 7 -23.67 10.94 -1.86
CA LEU A 7 -23.39 11.43 -3.20
C LEU A 7 -22.05 10.81 -3.60
N ILE A 8 -22.10 9.64 -4.24
CA ILE A 8 -20.97 9.14 -5.02
C ILE A 8 -20.81 10.20 -6.10
N VAL A 9 -19.89 11.13 -5.88
CA VAL A 9 -19.46 12.08 -6.89
C VAL A 9 -18.94 11.22 -8.02
N SER A 10 -19.75 11.11 -9.06
CA SER A 10 -19.39 10.55 -10.35
C SER A 10 -18.23 11.36 -10.92
N LEU A 11 -17.02 11.03 -10.47
CA LEU A 11 -15.73 11.49 -11.01
C LEU A 11 -15.42 10.84 -12.37
N ILE A 12 -16.44 10.35 -13.06
CA ILE A 12 -16.36 9.80 -14.41
C ILE A 12 -16.88 10.90 -15.33
N GLY A 13 -15.94 11.73 -15.82
CA GLY A 13 -16.21 12.61 -16.96
C GLY A 13 -16.39 14.08 -16.67
N LEU A 14 -15.76 14.64 -15.63
CA LEU A 14 -15.44 16.08 -15.67
C LEU A 14 -14.33 16.25 -16.71
N SER A 15 -14.72 16.39 -17.97
CA SER A 15 -13.90 17.05 -18.97
C SER A 15 -13.59 18.44 -18.46
N VAL A 16 -12.46 18.59 -17.77
CA VAL A 16 -11.91 19.90 -17.45
C VAL A 16 -11.86 20.67 -18.77
N GLY A 17 -12.43 21.87 -18.83
CA GLY A 17 -12.70 22.63 -20.06
C GLY A 17 -11.48 22.96 -20.96
N ASN A 18 -10.32 22.40 -20.66
CA ASN A 18 -9.05 22.57 -21.37
C ASN A 18 -8.64 21.34 -22.22
N GLY A 19 -9.54 20.38 -22.46
CA GLY A 19 -9.25 19.23 -23.33
C GLY A 19 -8.19 18.26 -22.78
N PHE A 20 -7.83 18.38 -21.50
CA PHE A 20 -6.86 17.50 -20.86
C PHE A 20 -7.56 16.20 -20.42
N THR A 21 -7.31 15.11 -21.14
CA THR A 21 -7.75 13.77 -20.77
C THR A 21 -6.57 13.02 -20.13
N PHE A 22 -6.77 12.53 -18.91
CA PHE A 22 -5.79 11.63 -18.31
C PHE A 22 -5.84 10.29 -19.04
N GLU A 23 -4.67 9.76 -19.40
CA GLU A 23 -4.56 8.40 -19.92
C GLU A 23 -5.17 7.43 -18.89
N LYS A 24 -5.98 6.49 -19.38
CA LYS A 24 -6.57 5.46 -18.52
C LYS A 24 -5.45 4.53 -18.01
N PRO A 25 -5.43 4.18 -16.71
CA PRO A 25 -4.48 3.21 -16.19
C PRO A 25 -4.55 1.87 -16.93
N THR A 26 -3.39 1.32 -17.29
CA THR A 26 -3.22 0.04 -17.99
C THR A 26 -2.73 -1.07 -17.06
N PHE A 27 -2.77 -0.84 -15.75
CA PHE A 27 -2.38 -1.79 -14.71
C PHE A 27 -3.02 -3.17 -14.93
N ALA A 28 -2.16 -4.20 -15.00
CA ALA A 28 -2.56 -5.57 -15.28
C ALA A 28 -1.49 -6.54 -14.75
N PHE A 29 -1.83 -7.83 -14.65
CA PHE A 29 -0.84 -8.88 -14.48
C PHE A 29 -0.13 -9.18 -15.80
N ASP A 30 1.18 -9.33 -15.75
CA ASP A 30 1.96 -10.02 -16.77
C ASP A 30 2.14 -11.48 -16.35
N LYS A 31 1.45 -12.39 -17.05
CA LYS A 31 1.49 -13.84 -16.79
C LYS A 31 2.51 -14.56 -17.66
N SER A 32 3.31 -13.86 -18.47
CA SER A 32 4.28 -14.49 -19.38
C SER A 32 5.37 -15.28 -18.66
N SER A 33 5.60 -15.00 -17.38
CA SER A 33 6.59 -15.67 -16.52
C SER A 33 6.04 -16.82 -15.68
N VAL A 34 4.73 -17.10 -15.72
CA VAL A 34 4.15 -18.16 -14.88
C VAL A 34 4.54 -19.52 -15.46
N ASN A 35 5.23 -20.34 -14.67
CA ASN A 35 5.62 -21.69 -15.10
C ASN A 35 4.35 -22.56 -15.28
N PRO A 36 4.07 -23.09 -16.49
CA PRO A 36 2.88 -23.89 -16.74
C PRO A 36 2.83 -25.20 -15.96
N LEU A 37 3.96 -25.66 -15.39
CA LEU A 37 4.06 -26.89 -14.59
C LEU A 37 3.60 -26.73 -13.14
N HIS A 38 3.46 -25.50 -12.64
CA HIS A 38 2.73 -25.23 -11.41
C HIS A 38 1.30 -24.93 -11.82
N PRO A 39 0.34 -25.86 -11.65
CA PRO A 39 -1.04 -25.58 -12.00
C PRO A 39 -1.48 -24.34 -11.23
N ILE A 40 -1.81 -23.28 -11.96
CA ILE A 40 -2.67 -22.22 -11.43
C ILE A 40 -3.94 -22.96 -11.05
N HIS A 41 -4.10 -23.27 -9.77
CA HIS A 41 -5.23 -24.04 -9.27
C HIS A 41 -6.50 -23.21 -9.49
N LYS A 42 -7.15 -23.43 -10.64
CA LYS A 42 -8.28 -22.66 -11.17
C LYS A 42 -7.96 -21.20 -11.46
N GLU A 43 -8.54 -20.69 -12.52
CA GLU A 43 -8.60 -19.25 -12.78
C GLU A 43 -9.23 -18.57 -11.56
N VAL A 44 -8.43 -17.79 -10.81
CA VAL A 44 -8.85 -17.36 -9.49
C VAL A 44 -9.75 -16.13 -9.61
N GLU A 45 -11.01 -16.31 -9.17
CA GLU A 45 -12.18 -15.43 -9.37
C GLU A 45 -11.96 -13.96 -8.93
N HIS A 46 -10.92 -13.68 -8.15
CA HIS A 46 -10.72 -12.40 -7.49
C HIS A 46 -9.76 -11.43 -8.19
N HIS A 47 -9.01 -11.87 -9.21
CA HIS A 47 -8.05 -11.01 -9.90
C HIS A 47 -8.69 -9.89 -10.71
N ASP A 48 -9.62 -10.21 -11.60
CA ASP A 48 -10.21 -9.20 -12.48
C ASP A 48 -10.99 -8.12 -11.71
N PRO A 49 -11.82 -8.46 -10.70
CA PRO A 49 -12.45 -7.46 -9.87
C PRO A 49 -11.46 -6.60 -9.09
N ALA A 50 -10.38 -7.19 -8.55
CA ALA A 50 -9.33 -6.44 -7.86
C ALA A 50 -8.56 -5.51 -8.81
N LEU A 51 -8.18 -5.98 -10.00
CA LEU A 51 -7.52 -5.16 -11.03
C LEU A 51 -8.40 -4.01 -11.53
N LYS A 52 -9.71 -4.23 -11.63
CA LYS A 52 -10.66 -3.15 -11.92
C LYS A 52 -10.61 -2.08 -10.83
N GLU A 53 -10.60 -2.52 -9.57
CA GLU A 53 -10.54 -1.62 -8.42
C GLU A 53 -9.19 -0.87 -8.32
N VAL A 54 -8.05 -1.53 -8.61
CA VAL A 54 -6.74 -0.88 -8.73
C VAL A 54 -6.78 0.24 -9.76
N ARG A 55 -7.37 -0.01 -10.94
CA ARG A 55 -7.48 1.00 -12.01
C ARG A 55 -8.37 2.18 -11.59
N THR A 56 -9.43 1.94 -10.83
CA THR A 56 -10.26 3.01 -10.24
C THR A 56 -9.44 3.87 -9.27
N GLN A 57 -8.72 3.24 -8.35
CA GLN A 57 -7.87 3.94 -7.37
C GLN A 57 -6.77 4.75 -8.07
N LEU A 58 -6.06 4.15 -9.03
CA LEU A 58 -5.00 4.82 -9.80
C LEU A 58 -5.52 6.01 -10.62
N THR A 59 -6.72 5.91 -11.20
CA THR A 59 -7.34 7.04 -11.92
C THR A 59 -7.50 8.24 -10.98
N CYS A 60 -8.00 8.01 -9.76
CA CYS A 60 -8.12 9.04 -8.75
C CYS A 60 -6.73 9.58 -8.35
N MET A 61 -5.79 8.69 -8.04
CA MET A 61 -4.45 9.07 -7.57
C MET A 61 -3.74 9.95 -8.59
N ILE A 62 -3.83 9.64 -9.89
CA ILE A 62 -3.24 10.46 -10.97
C ILE A 62 -3.79 11.88 -10.91
N GLN A 63 -5.11 12.03 -10.81
CA GLN A 63 -5.75 13.34 -10.76
C GLN A 63 -5.31 14.12 -9.52
N VAL A 64 -5.29 13.48 -8.35
CA VAL A 64 -4.86 14.12 -7.11
C VAL A 64 -3.39 14.53 -7.17
N ALA A 65 -2.49 13.65 -7.64
CA ALA A 65 -1.08 13.97 -7.74
C ALA A 65 -0.81 15.10 -8.74
N TYR A 66 -1.51 15.11 -9.88
CA TYR A 66 -1.42 16.18 -10.86
C TYR A 66 -1.87 17.53 -10.30
N TRP A 67 -3.07 17.58 -9.71
CA TRP A 67 -3.64 18.83 -9.21
C TRP A 67 -2.88 19.40 -8.01
N ALA A 68 -2.28 18.53 -7.18
CA ALA A 68 -1.42 18.97 -6.10
C ALA A 68 -0.18 19.74 -6.59
N LEU A 69 0.29 19.51 -7.81
CA LEU A 69 1.39 20.27 -8.42
C LEU A 69 0.97 21.62 -9.03
N GLN A 70 -0.33 21.87 -9.22
CA GLN A 70 -0.82 23.07 -9.92
C GLN A 70 -0.92 24.31 -9.00
N SER A 71 0.18 24.69 -8.34
CA SER A 71 0.21 25.85 -7.43
C SER A 71 -0.07 27.20 -8.12
N GLY A 72 0.01 27.26 -9.44
CA GLY A 72 -0.26 28.43 -10.28
C GLY A 72 -1.69 28.51 -10.86
N ALA A 73 -2.61 27.68 -10.39
CA ALA A 73 -4.02 27.66 -10.82
C ALA A 73 -4.65 29.06 -10.80
N LYS A 74 -5.20 29.50 -11.94
CA LYS A 74 -5.73 30.86 -12.10
C LYS A 74 -7.22 30.89 -11.75
N GLU A 75 -7.95 29.89 -12.20
CA GLU A 75 -9.39 29.84 -12.02
C GLU A 75 -9.81 29.30 -10.66
N GLN A 76 -10.95 29.74 -10.15
CA GLN A 76 -11.41 29.38 -8.80
C GLN A 76 -11.62 27.87 -8.65
N HIS A 77 -12.10 27.21 -9.70
CA HIS A 77 -12.34 25.77 -9.69
C HIS A 77 -11.02 24.97 -9.65
N GLU A 78 -10.00 25.40 -10.40
CA GLU A 78 -8.65 24.82 -10.37
C GLU A 78 -7.99 24.98 -9.00
N LYS A 79 -8.10 26.17 -8.39
CA LYS A 79 -7.61 26.42 -7.02
C LYS A 79 -8.26 25.48 -6.01
N SER A 80 -9.57 25.26 -6.13
CA SER A 80 -10.29 24.29 -5.30
C SER A 80 -9.77 22.86 -5.50
N PHE A 81 -9.52 22.43 -6.74
CA PHE A 81 -8.94 21.10 -6.99
C PHE A 81 -7.54 20.98 -6.38
N HIS A 82 -6.67 21.96 -6.62
CA HIS A 82 -5.33 22.00 -6.03
C HIS A 82 -5.35 21.88 -4.49
N GLN A 83 -6.20 22.66 -3.82
CA GLN A 83 -6.32 22.64 -2.35
C GLN A 83 -6.82 21.30 -1.83
N LYS A 84 -7.85 20.72 -2.45
CA LYS A 84 -8.39 19.40 -2.07
C LYS A 84 -7.34 18.30 -2.28
N SER A 85 -6.64 18.33 -3.40
CA SER A 85 -5.59 17.39 -3.72
C SER A 85 -4.41 17.47 -2.75
N LEU A 86 -3.96 18.69 -2.42
CA LEU A 86 -2.95 18.90 -1.38
C LEU A 86 -3.41 18.38 -0.02
N ALA A 87 -4.67 18.59 0.36
CA ALA A 87 -5.19 18.08 1.62
C ALA A 87 -5.13 16.54 1.69
N ILE A 88 -5.48 15.84 0.61
CA ILE A 88 -5.37 14.37 0.52
C ILE A 88 -3.90 13.94 0.61
N ILE A 89 -3.00 14.57 -0.16
CA ILE A 89 -1.58 14.22 -0.11
C ILE A 89 -0.99 14.49 1.27
N HIS A 90 -1.32 15.61 1.91
CA HIS A 90 -0.84 15.90 3.27
C HIS A 90 -1.37 14.89 4.30
N ALA A 91 -2.62 14.45 4.13
CA ALA A 91 -3.21 13.41 4.97
C ALA A 91 -2.47 12.07 4.86
N VAL A 92 -1.93 11.72 3.69
CA VAL A 92 -1.23 10.44 3.48
C VAL A 92 0.27 10.58 3.76
N PHE A 93 0.93 11.52 3.09
CA PHE A 93 2.39 11.63 3.03
C PHE A 93 2.97 12.66 4.02
N GLY A 94 2.14 13.34 4.82
CA GLY A 94 2.58 14.37 5.78
C GLY A 94 2.69 15.78 5.17
N MET A 95 3.16 16.74 5.97
CA MET A 95 3.08 18.19 5.63
C MET A 95 4.14 18.72 4.67
N LYS A 96 5.20 17.96 4.37
CA LYS A 96 6.30 18.34 3.47
C LYS A 96 6.57 17.25 2.43
N PRO A 97 5.56 16.81 1.67
CA PRO A 97 5.71 15.69 0.76
C PRO A 97 6.52 16.08 -0.48
N ASN A 98 7.24 15.12 -1.06
CA ASN A 98 7.85 15.29 -2.38
C ASN A 98 6.80 15.12 -3.49
N LEU A 99 6.04 16.19 -3.78
CA LEU A 99 4.93 16.17 -4.75
C LEU A 99 5.34 15.70 -6.15
N LYS A 100 6.54 16.09 -6.60
CA LYS A 100 7.05 15.71 -7.92
C LYS A 100 7.25 14.20 -8.02
N GLU A 101 7.88 13.61 -7.01
CA GLU A 101 8.12 12.16 -6.97
C GLU A 101 6.82 11.38 -6.80
N ILE A 102 5.87 11.90 -6.01
CA ILE A 102 4.54 11.29 -5.87
C ILE A 102 3.80 11.24 -7.22
N ASN A 103 3.82 12.33 -7.98
CA ASN A 103 3.19 12.39 -9.30
C ASN A 103 3.85 11.44 -10.30
N LEU A 104 5.19 11.41 -10.35
CA LEU A 104 5.93 10.48 -11.23
C LEU A 104 5.60 9.02 -10.89
N ARG A 105 5.65 8.65 -9.61
CA ARG A 105 5.37 7.27 -9.18
C ARG A 105 3.93 6.83 -9.43
N THR A 106 2.97 7.76 -9.31
CA THR A 106 1.58 7.45 -9.62
C THR A 106 1.39 7.11 -11.11
N ILE A 107 2.11 7.81 -12.00
CA ILE A 107 2.13 7.51 -13.44
C ILE A 107 2.83 6.17 -13.69
N ASP A 108 3.96 5.91 -13.03
CA ASP A 108 4.68 4.64 -13.14
C ASP A 108 3.78 3.46 -12.72
N LEU A 109 3.11 3.57 -11.57
CA LEU A 109 2.13 2.59 -11.08
C LEU A 109 0.99 2.39 -12.08
N ALA A 110 0.42 3.45 -12.63
CA ALA A 110 -0.69 3.37 -13.59
C ALA A 110 -0.36 2.60 -14.86
N LYS A 111 0.91 2.58 -15.26
CA LYS A 111 1.41 1.92 -16.47
C LYS A 111 2.08 0.58 -16.19
N HIS A 112 2.26 0.22 -14.92
CA HIS A 112 3.00 -0.96 -14.51
C HIS A 112 2.22 -2.25 -14.85
N LYS A 113 2.95 -3.27 -15.31
CA LYS A 113 2.45 -4.63 -15.45
C LYS A 113 3.10 -5.50 -14.40
N LEU A 114 2.32 -5.94 -13.43
CA LEU A 114 2.81 -6.70 -12.30
C LEU A 114 3.11 -8.13 -12.75
N LYS A 115 4.39 -8.53 -12.72
CA LYS A 115 4.80 -9.86 -13.17
C LYS A 115 4.42 -10.89 -12.13
N LEU A 116 3.54 -11.82 -12.48
CA LEU A 116 3.12 -12.89 -11.58
C LEU A 116 4.13 -14.05 -11.66
N ALA A 117 4.75 -14.41 -10.54
CA ALA A 117 5.62 -15.59 -10.44
C ALA A 117 4.79 -16.84 -10.11
N SER A 118 3.95 -16.74 -9.08
CA SER A 118 3.13 -17.83 -8.58
C SER A 118 1.88 -17.28 -7.91
N ASP A 119 0.86 -18.11 -7.83
CA ASP A 119 -0.47 -17.74 -7.37
C ASP A 119 -1.06 -18.84 -6.50
N ASN A 120 -1.89 -18.45 -5.54
CA ASN A 120 -2.53 -19.31 -4.55
C ASN A 120 -1.52 -20.20 -3.80
N ILE A 121 -0.37 -19.62 -3.41
CA ILE A 121 0.66 -20.29 -2.62
C ILE A 121 0.09 -20.58 -1.22
N PRO A 122 0.13 -21.83 -0.72
CA PRO A 122 -0.34 -22.12 0.63
C PRO A 122 0.42 -21.28 1.67
N ASN A 123 -0.31 -20.60 2.55
CA ASN A 123 0.29 -19.98 3.73
C ASN A 123 0.76 -21.07 4.70
N THR A 124 2.00 -21.00 5.14
CA THR A 124 2.56 -21.81 6.25
C THR A 124 2.48 -21.03 7.57
N SER A 125 3.02 -21.59 8.65
CA SER A 125 3.12 -20.88 9.94
C SER A 125 4.08 -19.69 9.91
N SER A 126 5.05 -19.68 8.99
CA SER A 126 6.06 -18.62 8.89
C SER A 126 5.61 -17.37 8.14
N ASP A 127 4.49 -17.47 7.44
CA ASP A 127 3.86 -16.50 6.53
C ASP A 127 2.35 -16.44 6.79
N SER A 128 1.97 -16.74 8.03
CA SER A 128 0.60 -16.56 8.51
C SER A 128 0.22 -15.09 8.39
N GLY A 129 -0.82 -14.79 7.62
CA GLY A 129 -1.26 -13.40 7.39
C GLY A 129 -0.71 -12.74 6.13
N THR A 130 0.18 -13.41 5.38
CA THR A 130 0.72 -12.89 4.12
C THR A 130 -0.29 -13.04 2.98
N PHE A 131 -0.60 -11.95 2.27
CA PHE A 131 -1.45 -11.97 1.08
C PHE A 131 -0.64 -12.08 -0.21
N ALA A 132 0.47 -11.35 -0.29
CA ALA A 132 1.39 -11.37 -1.40
C ALA A 132 2.80 -10.94 -0.93
N ILE A 133 3.81 -11.22 -1.75
CA ILE A 133 5.19 -10.73 -1.59
C ILE A 133 5.76 -10.43 -2.98
N THR A 134 6.52 -9.35 -3.09
CA THR A 134 7.33 -9.04 -4.28
C THR A 134 8.79 -9.41 -4.06
N ASP A 135 9.37 -10.24 -4.93
CA ASP A 135 10.81 -10.51 -4.89
C ASP A 135 11.57 -9.26 -5.41
N PRO A 136 12.42 -8.64 -4.58
CA PRO A 136 13.14 -7.43 -4.97
C PRO A 136 14.16 -7.66 -6.09
N THR A 137 14.58 -8.90 -6.34
CA THR A 137 15.61 -9.30 -7.31
C THR A 137 15.07 -9.27 -8.73
N ASP A 138 13.93 -9.90 -8.97
CA ASP A 138 13.34 -10.04 -10.32
C ASP A 138 12.03 -9.27 -10.50
N SER A 139 11.56 -8.60 -9.43
CA SER A 139 10.35 -7.79 -9.40
C SER A 139 9.08 -8.57 -9.77
N LYS A 140 9.07 -9.87 -9.45
CA LYS A 140 7.88 -10.71 -9.58
C LYS A 140 7.13 -10.81 -8.26
N VAL A 141 5.82 -10.99 -8.38
CA VAL A 141 4.89 -11.12 -7.25
C VAL A 141 4.44 -12.56 -7.07
N TYR A 142 4.41 -12.96 -5.81
CA TYR A 142 3.94 -14.24 -5.31
C TYR A 142 2.65 -13.98 -4.54
N ILE A 143 1.53 -14.53 -4.99
CA ILE A 143 0.22 -14.35 -4.35
C ILE A 143 -0.11 -15.61 -3.53
N TYR A 144 -0.51 -15.41 -2.29
CA TYR A 144 -0.78 -16.48 -1.33
C TYR A 144 -2.27 -16.81 -1.23
N ALA A 145 -2.59 -17.98 -0.68
CA ALA A 145 -3.96 -18.48 -0.54
C ALA A 145 -4.86 -17.54 0.27
N LEU A 146 -4.31 -16.85 1.28
CA LEU A 146 -5.05 -15.87 2.07
C LEU A 146 -5.60 -14.72 1.23
N TYR A 147 -4.93 -14.32 0.14
CA TYR A 147 -5.46 -13.31 -0.79
C TYR A 147 -6.77 -13.76 -1.44
N HIS A 148 -6.93 -15.06 -1.66
CA HIS A 148 -8.12 -15.66 -2.26
C HIS A 148 -9.18 -16.07 -1.24
N ALA A 149 -8.87 -16.02 0.05
CA ALA A 149 -9.82 -16.39 1.08
C ALA A 149 -11.05 -15.46 1.06
N ALA A 150 -12.23 -16.02 1.38
CA ALA A 150 -13.44 -15.23 1.52
C ALA A 150 -13.33 -14.25 2.71
N THR A 151 -12.58 -14.65 3.75
CA THR A 151 -12.41 -13.91 4.98
C THR A 151 -10.97 -13.94 5.50
N SER A 152 -10.60 -12.93 6.29
CA SER A 152 -9.37 -12.87 7.09
C SER A 152 -9.71 -12.25 8.44
N ASN A 153 -9.35 -12.90 9.55
CA ASN A 153 -9.72 -12.50 10.91
C ASN A 153 -11.22 -12.22 11.06
N ASP A 154 -12.06 -13.17 10.63
CA ASP A 154 -13.54 -13.09 10.65
C ASP A 154 -14.16 -11.93 9.86
N GLN A 155 -13.41 -11.34 8.92
CA GLN A 155 -13.87 -10.24 8.10
C GLN A 155 -13.83 -10.57 6.62
N PRO A 156 -14.84 -10.17 5.83
CA PRO A 156 -14.82 -10.35 4.38
C PRO A 156 -13.61 -9.69 3.74
N ILE A 157 -12.88 -10.43 2.90
CA ILE A 157 -11.87 -9.84 2.02
C ILE A 157 -12.58 -9.32 0.77
N THR A 158 -12.60 -8.00 0.63
CA THR A 158 -13.19 -7.26 -0.48
C THR A 158 -12.20 -7.10 -1.64
N ASN A 159 -12.73 -6.83 -2.83
CA ASN A 159 -11.89 -6.47 -3.99
C ASN A 159 -11.06 -5.21 -3.74
N PHE A 160 -11.54 -4.32 -2.87
CA PHE A 160 -10.81 -3.11 -2.48
C PHE A 160 -9.56 -3.42 -1.68
N GLN A 161 -9.64 -4.33 -0.70
CA GLN A 161 -8.48 -4.78 0.06
C GLN A 161 -7.47 -5.50 -0.83
N ARG A 162 -7.96 -6.38 -1.73
CA ARG A 162 -7.13 -7.03 -2.73
C ARG A 162 -6.40 -6.01 -3.62
N ALA A 163 -7.10 -4.98 -4.09
CA ALA A 163 -6.49 -3.92 -4.88
C ALA A 163 -5.38 -3.18 -4.11
N ARG A 164 -5.58 -2.93 -2.82
CA ARG A 164 -4.55 -2.31 -1.97
C ARG A 164 -3.32 -3.19 -1.81
N VAL A 165 -3.49 -4.51 -1.66
CA VAL A 165 -2.37 -5.48 -1.69
C VAL A 165 -1.61 -5.34 -3.00
N LEU A 166 -2.30 -5.37 -4.14
CA LEU A 166 -1.64 -5.26 -5.44
C LEU A 166 -0.93 -3.92 -5.65
N LEU A 167 -1.47 -2.80 -5.13
CA LEU A 167 -0.80 -1.50 -5.16
C LEU A 167 0.47 -1.46 -4.29
N HIS A 168 0.40 -2.05 -3.10
CA HIS A 168 1.56 -2.20 -2.22
C HIS A 168 2.66 -3.00 -2.93
N GLU A 169 2.34 -4.19 -3.44
CA GLU A 169 3.30 -5.04 -4.15
C GLU A 169 3.88 -4.37 -5.41
N ALA A 170 3.02 -3.74 -6.21
CA ALA A 170 3.48 -3.04 -7.41
C ALA A 170 4.47 -1.92 -7.09
N SER A 171 4.35 -1.28 -5.93
CA SER A 171 5.28 -0.23 -5.52
C SER A 171 6.69 -0.76 -5.27
N HIS A 172 6.85 -2.02 -4.82
CA HIS A 172 8.16 -2.67 -4.70
C HIS A 172 8.74 -3.02 -6.07
N ALA A 173 7.90 -3.50 -6.99
CA ALA A 173 8.28 -4.02 -8.29
C ALA A 173 8.78 -2.95 -9.29
N ILE A 174 8.47 -1.67 -9.05
CA ILE A 174 8.90 -0.58 -9.93
C ILE A 174 10.37 -0.22 -9.68
N LYS A 175 11.24 -0.52 -10.65
CA LYS A 175 12.66 -0.12 -10.64
C LYS A 175 12.89 1.18 -11.44
N PRO A 176 13.85 2.03 -11.01
CA PRO A 176 14.70 1.92 -9.82
C PRO A 176 14.03 2.38 -8.52
N ARG A 177 12.75 2.77 -8.57
CA ARG A 177 11.98 3.40 -7.48
C ARG A 177 11.35 2.41 -6.50
N THR A 178 12.09 1.37 -6.08
CA THR A 178 11.56 0.39 -5.11
C THR A 178 11.20 1.07 -3.79
N THR A 179 10.09 0.63 -3.21
CA THR A 179 9.62 1.03 -1.89
C THR A 179 10.03 0.04 -0.79
N TYR A 180 9.85 0.42 0.46
CA TYR A 180 10.23 -0.35 1.65
C TYR A 180 9.06 -0.50 2.62
N ASP A 181 8.92 -1.70 3.19
CA ASP A 181 7.91 -2.00 4.22
C ASP A 181 8.30 -1.44 5.58
N TRP A 182 9.54 -1.72 5.97
CA TRP A 182 10.01 -1.54 7.33
C TRP A 182 10.93 -0.35 7.46
N TRP A 183 10.64 0.43 8.49
CA TRP A 183 11.29 1.68 8.81
C TRP A 183 11.61 1.67 10.30
N THR A 184 12.57 2.49 10.69
CA THR A 184 12.85 2.74 12.09
C THR A 184 13.20 4.19 12.32
N VAL A 185 12.92 4.69 13.51
CA VAL A 185 13.21 6.08 13.89
C VAL A 185 14.30 6.07 14.96
N LYS A 186 15.40 6.76 14.66
CA LYS A 186 16.50 7.01 15.59
C LYS A 186 16.80 8.50 15.60
N GLU A 187 16.69 9.15 16.75
CA GLU A 187 17.01 10.58 16.89
C GLU A 187 16.27 11.46 15.86
N GLN A 188 14.97 11.22 15.67
CA GLN A 188 14.11 11.87 14.66
C GLN A 188 14.52 11.62 13.19
N LYS A 189 15.54 10.81 12.93
CA LYS A 189 15.89 10.34 11.60
C LYS A 189 15.21 9.03 11.32
N VAL A 190 14.58 8.95 10.14
CA VAL A 190 13.91 7.73 9.70
C VAL A 190 14.81 6.97 8.73
N LEU A 191 15.00 5.69 9.01
CA LEU A 191 15.89 4.79 8.29
C LEU A 191 15.08 3.60 7.76
N HIS A 192 15.39 3.14 6.55
CA HIS A 192 14.83 1.90 6.02
C HIS A 192 15.47 0.69 6.71
N VAL A 193 14.68 -0.36 6.89
CA VAL A 193 15.14 -1.65 7.40
C VAL A 193 14.82 -2.70 6.34
N SER A 194 15.83 -3.48 5.93
CA SER A 194 15.60 -4.54 4.95
C SER A 194 14.79 -5.68 5.57
N GLY A 195 14.01 -6.40 4.75
CA GLY A 195 13.27 -7.58 5.20
C GLY A 195 14.19 -8.62 5.85
N ALA A 196 15.41 -8.82 5.31
CA ALA A 196 16.41 -9.71 5.90
C ALA A 196 16.82 -9.30 7.33
N ALA A 197 17.01 -8.00 7.58
CA ALA A 197 17.33 -7.50 8.92
C ALA A 197 16.15 -7.67 9.91
N VAL A 198 14.92 -7.52 9.43
CA VAL A 198 13.71 -7.79 10.23
C VAL A 198 13.57 -9.28 10.57
N MET A 199 13.84 -10.17 9.61
CA MET A 199 13.86 -11.61 9.85
C MET A 199 14.92 -12.00 10.88
N ASP A 200 16.15 -11.50 10.71
CA ASP A 200 17.24 -11.70 11.66
C ASP A 200 16.84 -11.22 13.07
N HIS A 201 16.24 -10.04 13.18
CA HIS A 201 15.74 -9.49 14.45
C HIS A 201 14.73 -10.43 15.12
N HIS A 202 13.70 -10.90 14.40
CA HIS A 202 12.70 -11.80 14.98
C HIS A 202 13.27 -13.16 15.37
N GLN A 203 14.15 -13.74 14.56
CA GLN A 203 14.83 -15.00 14.88
C GLN A 203 15.67 -14.87 16.16
N MET A 204 16.42 -13.77 16.30
CA MET A 204 17.23 -13.55 17.51
C MET A 204 16.37 -13.30 18.75
N LEU A 205 15.26 -12.57 18.63
CA LEU A 205 14.30 -12.43 19.75
C LEU A 205 13.70 -13.77 20.17
N ALA A 206 13.33 -14.64 19.22
CA ALA A 206 12.82 -15.97 19.52
C ALA A 206 13.89 -16.83 20.20
N LYS A 207 15.12 -16.82 19.68
CA LYS A 207 16.26 -17.55 20.25
C LYS A 207 16.63 -17.07 21.65
N LYS A 208 16.54 -15.77 21.93
CA LYS A 208 16.80 -15.16 23.24
C LYS A 208 15.85 -15.66 24.34
N LYS A 209 14.65 -16.11 23.97
CA LYS A 209 13.69 -16.72 24.93
C LYS A 209 14.14 -18.09 25.43
N THR A 210 14.99 -18.80 24.69
CA THR A 210 15.39 -20.18 25.00
C THR A 210 16.88 -20.33 25.31
N THR A 211 17.72 -19.41 24.87
CA THR A 211 19.19 -19.49 25.00
C THR A 211 19.83 -18.10 25.14
N THR A 212 21.08 -18.06 25.62
CA THR A 212 21.90 -16.83 25.62
C THR A 212 22.47 -16.59 24.23
N LEU A 213 22.32 -15.36 23.72
CA LEU A 213 22.85 -14.96 22.41
C LEU A 213 24.35 -14.63 22.49
N THR A 214 25.08 -14.85 21.39
CA THR A 214 26.44 -14.29 21.23
C THR A 214 26.38 -12.78 21.00
N ALA A 215 27.53 -12.08 21.08
CA ALA A 215 27.60 -10.65 20.79
C ALA A 215 27.15 -10.32 19.36
N ASP A 216 27.53 -11.15 18.38
CA ASP A 216 27.15 -10.96 16.97
C ASP A 216 25.65 -11.17 16.75
N GLU A 217 25.05 -12.13 17.47
CA GLU A 217 23.60 -12.38 17.44
C GLU A 217 22.82 -11.25 18.10
N GLU A 218 23.27 -10.75 19.24
CA GLU A 218 22.66 -9.60 19.91
C GLU A 218 22.78 -8.33 19.05
N ALA A 219 23.83 -8.18 18.24
CA ALA A 219 24.00 -7.05 17.32
C ALA A 219 22.96 -7.04 16.18
N LYS A 220 22.35 -8.18 15.84
CA LYS A 220 21.25 -8.27 14.86
C LYS A 220 19.91 -7.80 15.43
N ILE A 221 19.78 -7.66 16.76
CA ILE A 221 18.55 -7.15 17.37
C ILE A 221 18.48 -5.64 17.13
N ILE A 222 17.49 -5.24 16.33
CA ILE A 222 17.10 -3.84 16.14
C ILE A 222 16.60 -3.27 17.47
N LYS A 223 17.28 -2.24 17.97
CA LYS A 223 17.03 -1.61 19.29
C LYS A 223 16.10 -0.41 19.23
N THR A 224 15.82 0.08 18.03
CA THR A 224 14.88 1.18 17.78
C THR A 224 13.52 0.63 17.38
N PRO A 225 12.42 1.38 17.58
CA PRO A 225 11.09 0.91 17.19
C PRO A 225 11.06 0.54 15.70
N LEU A 226 10.65 -0.68 15.40
CA LEU A 226 10.29 -1.10 14.05
C LEU A 226 8.89 -0.59 13.73
N ILE A 227 8.78 0.08 12.60
CA ILE A 227 7.55 0.69 12.14
C ILE A 227 7.32 0.21 10.71
N ASN A 228 6.22 -0.48 10.47
CA ASN A 228 5.71 -0.67 9.12
C ASN A 228 4.81 0.52 8.76
N GLY A 229 4.70 0.80 7.47
CA GLY A 229 3.90 1.91 6.97
C GLY A 229 2.39 1.63 6.98
N TYR A 230 1.94 0.57 7.61
CA TYR A 230 0.51 0.35 7.75
C TYR A 230 -0.10 1.50 8.53
N TRP A 231 -1.35 1.85 8.20
CA TRP A 231 -2.09 2.89 8.90
C TRP A 231 -2.50 2.44 10.31
N HIS A 232 -1.55 2.49 11.25
CA HIS A 232 -1.72 2.29 12.70
C HIS A 232 -0.92 3.36 13.47
N SER A 233 -0.72 3.13 14.78
CA SER A 233 0.00 4.03 15.70
C SER A 233 1.38 4.50 15.20
N GLY A 234 2.09 3.68 14.41
CA GLY A 234 3.40 4.01 13.85
C GLY A 234 3.35 4.89 12.60
N TYR A 235 2.24 4.87 11.85
CA TYR A 235 2.11 5.65 10.62
C TYR A 235 2.24 7.14 10.86
N GLN A 236 1.62 7.64 11.92
CA GLN A 236 1.67 9.05 12.28
C GLN A 236 3.12 9.49 12.56
N ILE A 237 3.89 8.65 13.26
CA ILE A 237 5.32 8.90 13.52
C ILE A 237 6.09 9.00 12.19
N LEU A 238 5.85 8.09 11.24
CA LEU A 238 6.50 8.15 9.93
C LEU A 238 6.10 9.42 9.15
N ARG A 239 4.82 9.76 9.11
CA ARG A 239 4.34 10.99 8.44
C ARG A 239 5.01 12.25 9.01
N ASP A 240 5.15 12.32 10.33
CA ASP A 240 5.69 13.50 11.01
C ASP A 240 7.21 13.63 10.83
N ASN A 241 7.94 12.50 10.75
CA ASN A 241 9.40 12.49 10.72
C ASN A 241 10.01 12.21 9.33
N ALA A 242 9.24 11.67 8.39
CA ALA A 242 9.69 11.27 7.05
C ALA A 242 8.77 11.80 5.93
N SER A 243 8.05 12.90 6.14
CA SER A 243 7.06 13.39 5.17
C SER A 243 7.59 13.50 3.73
N ASP A 244 8.82 13.98 3.57
CA ASP A 244 9.50 14.13 2.29
C ASP A 244 9.85 12.80 1.63
N ARG A 245 9.89 11.71 2.40
CA ARG A 245 10.28 10.35 2.00
C ARG A 245 9.16 9.31 2.12
N MET A 246 7.96 9.67 2.59
CA MET A 246 6.82 8.74 2.70
C MET A 246 6.45 8.05 1.38
N HIS A 247 6.81 8.64 0.24
CA HIS A 247 6.64 8.04 -1.10
C HIS A 247 7.55 6.81 -1.34
N GLU A 248 8.59 6.61 -0.52
CA GLU A 248 9.46 5.44 -0.52
C GLU A 248 8.85 4.29 0.32
N ASN A 249 7.76 4.51 1.04
CA ASN A 249 7.08 3.49 1.83
C ASN A 249 5.96 2.82 1.02
N ALA A 250 5.93 1.48 0.98
CA ALA A 250 4.99 0.74 0.14
C ALA A 250 3.53 0.92 0.57
N ASP A 251 3.29 0.90 1.88
CA ASP A 251 1.95 1.04 2.45
C ASP A 251 1.34 2.41 2.21
N SER A 252 2.15 3.46 2.09
CA SER A 252 1.66 4.80 1.77
C SER A 252 0.96 4.85 0.42
N TRP A 253 1.32 3.98 -0.53
CA TRP A 253 0.62 3.83 -1.80
C TRP A 253 -0.73 3.13 -1.63
N ALA A 254 -0.79 2.09 -0.80
CA ALA A 254 -2.04 1.42 -0.46
C ALA A 254 -3.00 2.32 0.36
N VAL A 255 -2.46 3.20 1.21
CA VAL A 255 -3.22 4.23 1.93
C VAL A 255 -3.67 5.32 0.96
N PHE A 256 -2.83 5.76 0.03
CA PHE A 256 -3.22 6.75 -0.98
C PHE A 256 -4.33 6.25 -1.89
N GLY A 257 -4.25 4.99 -2.34
CA GLY A 257 -5.30 4.32 -3.10
C GLY A 257 -6.65 4.25 -2.36
N TYR A 258 -6.62 4.12 -1.02
CA TYR A 258 -7.82 4.25 -0.18
C TYR A 258 -8.29 5.71 -0.07
N ALA A 259 -7.39 6.61 0.31
CA ALA A 259 -7.74 7.97 0.69
C ALA A 259 -8.25 8.81 -0.48
N CYS A 260 -7.78 8.52 -1.70
CA CYS A 260 -8.17 9.26 -2.87
C CYS A 260 -9.69 9.16 -3.17
N PRO A 261 -10.29 7.98 -3.39
CA PRO A 261 -11.72 7.85 -3.65
C PRO A 261 -12.58 8.15 -2.42
N HIS A 262 -12.05 7.98 -1.20
CA HIS A 262 -12.83 8.12 0.03
C HIS A 262 -12.69 9.47 0.74
N SER A 263 -11.72 10.30 0.34
CA SER A 263 -11.38 11.58 1.01
C SER A 263 -11.16 11.45 2.53
N THR A 264 -10.84 10.25 2.99
CA THR A 264 -10.67 9.87 4.39
C THR A 264 -9.58 8.82 4.49
N LEU A 265 -8.92 8.74 5.63
CA LEU A 265 -7.87 7.76 5.86
C LEU A 265 -8.51 6.45 6.32
N PRO A 266 -7.90 5.30 6.01
CA PRO A 266 -8.41 4.03 6.52
C PRO A 266 -8.43 4.09 8.06
N PHE A 267 -9.49 3.66 8.72
CA PHE A 267 -9.51 3.48 10.17
C PHE A 267 -8.98 2.08 10.52
N PRO A 268 -7.93 1.96 11.35
CA PRO A 268 -7.56 0.67 11.89
C PRO A 268 -8.67 0.21 12.84
N ARG A 269 -8.88 -1.10 12.95
CA ARG A 269 -9.66 -1.64 14.05
C ARG A 269 -8.86 -1.34 15.32
N ASP A 270 -9.32 -0.41 16.14
CA ASP A 270 -8.83 -0.33 17.51
C ASP A 270 -9.16 -1.70 18.15
N LEU A 271 -8.25 -2.25 18.95
CA LEU A 271 -8.44 -3.58 19.58
C LEU A 271 -9.74 -3.65 20.40
N ASN A 272 -10.35 -2.48 20.70
CA ASN A 272 -11.56 -2.31 21.49
C ASN A 272 -12.75 -1.68 20.72
N ALA A 273 -12.67 -1.46 19.40
CA ALA A 273 -13.74 -0.83 18.64
C ALA A 273 -14.54 -1.85 17.79
N ASP A 274 -15.86 -1.88 18.02
CA ASP A 274 -16.82 -2.75 17.32
C ASP A 274 -17.12 -2.31 15.86
N VAL A 275 -16.54 -1.20 15.40
CA VAL A 275 -16.82 -0.63 14.07
C VAL A 275 -15.50 -0.35 13.34
N ALA A 276 -14.97 -1.35 12.65
CA ALA A 276 -13.97 -1.12 11.61
C ALA A 276 -14.69 -0.81 10.28
N ASP A 277 -14.11 0.04 9.44
CA ASP A 277 -14.54 0.06 8.04
C ASP A 277 -14.09 -1.27 7.40
N GLY A 278 -15.07 -2.08 6.94
CA GLY A 278 -14.81 -3.36 6.30
C GLY A 278 -13.94 -3.28 5.05
N LYS A 279 -13.77 -2.08 4.46
CA LYS A 279 -12.84 -1.81 3.34
C LYS A 279 -11.44 -1.37 3.81
N SER A 280 -11.33 -1.05 5.09
CA SER A 280 -10.20 -0.43 5.75
C SER A 280 -9.35 -1.40 6.55
N ILE A 281 -9.58 -2.72 6.45
CA ILE A 281 -8.66 -3.69 7.08
C ILE A 281 -7.32 -3.57 6.36
N VAL A 282 -6.50 -2.68 6.90
CA VAL A 282 -5.06 -2.64 6.79
C VAL A 282 -4.67 -3.80 7.68
N TRP A 283 -4.24 -4.89 7.05
CA TRP A 283 -3.35 -5.90 7.61
C TRP A 283 -3.46 -6.00 9.13
N GLY A 284 -4.25 -6.97 9.61
CA GLY A 284 -4.32 -7.23 11.05
C GLY A 284 -2.88 -7.29 11.60
N PRO A 285 -2.62 -6.76 12.82
CA PRO A 285 -1.28 -6.86 13.39
C PRO A 285 -0.83 -8.31 13.24
N PRO A 286 0.43 -8.58 12.84
CA PRO A 286 0.92 -9.94 12.84
C PRO A 286 0.59 -10.50 14.22
N THR A 287 -0.29 -11.50 14.24
CA THR A 287 -0.71 -12.16 15.46
C THR A 287 0.49 -12.94 15.97
N HIS A 288 1.40 -12.24 16.63
CA HIS A 288 2.41 -12.84 17.48
C HIS A 288 1.95 -12.62 18.92
N SER A 289 1.10 -13.54 19.38
CA SER A 289 1.23 -14.11 20.72
C SER A 289 2.56 -14.84 20.84
#